data_AF-A0A094D662-F1
#
_entry.id   AF-A0A094D662-F1
#
_cell.length_a   1.000
_cell.length_b   1.000
_cell.length_c   1.000
_cell.angle_alpha   90.00
_cell.angle_beta   90.00
_cell.angle_gamma   90.00
#
_symmetry.space_group_name_H-M   'P 1'
#
loop_
_entity.id
_entity.type
_entity.pdbx_description
1 polymer ?
#
loop_
_entity_poly.entity_id
_entity_poly.type
_entity_poly.pdbx_seq_one_letter_code
_entity_poly.pdbx_strand_id
1 'polypeptide(L)'
;MATAIPYTYIQCPCTRDTHHDGDREERQDDEDSVDSSEERAEQDDDFDPHSPRANYSLYPIDHLLYCEICAQIRCQRCLVDEIVTWFCPNCLFEVPSSTVKSEGNRCTRSCFQCPICIAPLSLTGQAASNTLLGGVDTSHWILSCASCSWSSSEIGIQFDRPNGIYSQLSRIRNGGQVITPPKERALGKDTDRRPGERRSTLSKVSENDAPEPEADEEEDADPTPEARFANLRSFYQSQMSSHGSSERSAFTNDYSYASPNALSRIMNLYTSYSSPTPQKRTPQIREALDSSEGLHPIASPTTQAATILRLRSEGWAGTPSTEQRAAQPFPTCDVHSTSELRPSPYLLRTKRTKRCRTCKHIVVRPEAKVQTSRFRMKMLAASYIPTLTIRPLPSPAAPAAATGAPQFLQPGTTHQFVLTVRNPLYERVRVTLAAAAKTPGRVAHGVTLLCPQFEVGASREA
;
A
#
# COMPACT_ATOMS: atom_id res chain seq x y z
N MET A 1 -4.51 -8.65 -21.74
CA MET A 1 -3.77 -8.92 -22.98
C MET A 1 -4.12 -7.81 -23.97
N ALA A 2 -3.18 -6.93 -24.27
CA ALA A 2 -3.43 -5.79 -25.16
C ALA A 2 -3.54 -6.29 -26.60
N THR A 3 -4.63 -5.95 -27.28
CA THR A 3 -4.82 -6.21 -28.71
C THR A 3 -3.69 -5.58 -29.51
N ALA A 4 -3.11 -6.31 -30.47
CA ALA A 4 -2.07 -5.85 -31.38
C ALA A 4 -2.63 -4.88 -32.43
N ILE A 5 -3.13 -3.73 -31.97
CA ILE A 5 -3.57 -2.61 -32.79
C ILE A 5 -2.50 -1.53 -32.67
N PRO A 6 -2.11 -0.83 -33.76
CA PRO A 6 -1.20 0.31 -33.66
C PRO A 6 -1.73 1.31 -32.63
N TYR A 7 -1.00 1.45 -31.52
CA TYR A 7 -1.37 2.35 -30.42
C TYR A 7 -0.53 3.62 -30.53
N THR A 8 -1.18 4.78 -30.49
CA THR A 8 -0.50 6.07 -30.56
C THR A 8 0.01 6.48 -29.19
N TYR A 9 1.31 6.75 -29.11
CA TYR A 9 1.92 7.29 -27.90
C TYR A 9 2.22 8.77 -28.07
N ILE A 10 2.04 9.53 -27.00
CA ILE A 10 2.27 10.97 -26.94
C ILE A 10 3.39 11.21 -25.93
N GLN A 11 4.38 11.99 -26.32
CA GLN A 11 5.48 12.38 -25.45
C GLN A 11 5.05 13.47 -24.48
N CYS A 12 5.15 13.23 -23.17
CA CYS A 12 4.97 14.28 -22.17
C CYS A 12 6.25 15.15 -22.09
N PRO A 13 6.16 16.49 -22.01
CA PRO A 13 7.34 17.38 -21.97
C PRO A 13 8.18 17.33 -20.68
N CYS A 14 7.88 16.39 -19.78
CA CYS A 14 8.51 16.28 -18.46
C CYS A 14 10.02 16.02 -18.45
N THR A 15 10.57 15.57 -19.58
CA THR A 15 12.02 15.32 -19.74
C THR A 15 12.79 16.57 -20.16
N ARG A 16 12.13 17.61 -20.67
CA ARG A 16 12.79 18.87 -21.05
C ARG A 16 12.88 19.85 -19.86
N ASP A 17 11.87 19.86 -19.00
CA ASP A 17 11.82 20.78 -17.85
C ASP A 17 12.89 20.48 -16.77
N THR A 18 13.48 19.27 -16.72
CA THR A 18 14.56 18.96 -15.76
C THR A 18 15.90 19.61 -16.09
N HIS A 19 16.04 20.23 -17.27
CA HIS A 19 17.29 20.86 -17.72
C HIS A 19 17.26 22.40 -17.66
N HIS A 20 16.20 23.03 -17.14
CA HIS A 20 16.11 24.50 -17.17
C HIS A 20 16.02 25.25 -15.84
N ASP A 21 15.88 24.55 -14.71
CA ASP A 21 15.73 25.21 -13.40
C ASP A 21 16.92 24.97 -12.43
N GLY A 22 18.07 24.47 -12.91
CA GLY A 22 19.19 24.05 -12.05
C GLY A 22 20.48 24.87 -12.12
N ASP A 23 21.00 25.17 -13.31
CA ASP A 23 22.40 25.63 -13.45
C ASP A 23 22.56 26.71 -14.53
N ARG A 24 21.84 27.83 -14.40
CA ARG A 24 22.06 29.04 -15.22
C ARG A 24 22.32 30.30 -14.41
N GLU A 25 22.84 30.14 -13.19
CA GLU A 25 23.60 31.21 -12.53
C GLU A 25 25.05 31.13 -13.00
N GLU A 26 25.40 32.05 -13.90
CA GLU A 26 26.70 32.72 -14.00
C GLU A 26 27.95 31.87 -13.71
N ARG A 27 28.48 31.21 -14.75
CA ARG A 27 29.93 31.05 -14.89
C ARG A 27 30.38 31.74 -16.16
N GLN A 28 30.71 33.00 -15.97
CA GLN A 28 31.47 33.82 -16.88
C GLN A 28 32.94 33.41 -16.74
N ASP A 29 33.58 33.24 -17.90
CA ASP A 29 35.03 33.15 -18.14
C ASP A 29 35.77 31.91 -17.61
N ASP A 30 36.06 30.97 -18.51
CA ASP A 30 37.37 30.32 -18.63
C ASP A 30 37.52 29.75 -20.06
N GLU A 31 38.28 30.46 -20.89
CA GLU A 31 38.78 30.01 -22.19
C GLU A 31 39.93 29.01 -21.95
N ASP A 32 39.63 27.70 -21.88
CA ASP A 32 40.51 26.62 -22.37
C ASP A 32 39.90 25.24 -22.05
N SER A 33 39.12 24.70 -23.00
CA SER A 33 38.90 23.26 -23.08
C SER A 33 38.59 22.87 -24.52
N VAL A 34 39.64 22.47 -25.24
CA VAL A 34 39.60 21.82 -26.54
C VAL A 34 39.13 20.38 -26.32
N ASP A 35 37.82 20.16 -26.18
CA ASP A 35 37.11 18.94 -26.61
C ASP A 35 35.62 19.10 -26.32
N SER A 36 34.76 19.09 -27.35
CA SER A 36 33.28 18.94 -27.29
C SER A 36 32.57 19.46 -28.55
N SER A 37 33.21 19.41 -29.72
CA SER A 37 32.46 19.44 -30.99
C SER A 37 31.61 18.16 -31.17
N GLU A 38 31.97 17.06 -30.51
CA GLU A 38 31.21 15.80 -30.53
C GLU A 38 30.05 15.81 -29.51
N GLU A 39 30.18 16.43 -28.33
CA GLU A 39 29.08 16.56 -27.36
C GLU A 39 28.01 17.59 -27.77
N ARG A 40 28.33 18.54 -28.66
CA ARG A 40 27.34 19.45 -29.27
C ARG A 40 26.52 18.77 -30.36
N ALA A 41 26.98 17.67 -30.94
CA ALA A 41 26.24 16.92 -31.96
C ALA A 41 25.15 16.00 -31.37
N GLU A 42 25.30 15.57 -30.11
CA GLU A 42 24.27 14.77 -29.41
C GLU A 42 23.06 15.61 -28.95
N GLN A 43 23.11 16.95 -29.06
CA GLN A 43 22.00 17.83 -28.67
C GLN A 43 20.88 17.92 -29.74
N ASP A 44 21.17 17.47 -30.96
CA ASP A 44 20.22 17.38 -32.09
C ASP A 44 19.83 15.93 -32.42
N ASP A 45 20.02 14.98 -31.50
CA ASP A 45 19.53 13.61 -31.67
C ASP A 45 18.00 13.60 -31.67
N ASP A 46 17.41 13.37 -32.85
CA ASP A 46 15.99 13.08 -33.04
C ASP A 46 15.55 12.02 -32.01
N PHE A 47 14.50 12.34 -31.24
CA PHE A 47 14.00 11.46 -30.18
C PHE A 47 13.72 10.04 -30.70
N ASP A 48 14.46 9.04 -30.21
CA ASP A 48 14.22 7.63 -30.58
C ASP A 48 13.09 7.01 -29.72
N PRO A 49 11.90 6.74 -30.30
CA PRO A 49 10.77 6.09 -29.64
C PRO A 49 11.01 4.62 -29.30
N HIS A 50 12.01 3.96 -29.88
CA HIS A 50 12.37 2.57 -29.57
C HIS A 50 13.42 2.44 -28.47
N SER A 51 14.00 3.56 -28.03
CA SER A 51 14.93 3.55 -26.90
C SER A 51 14.24 3.07 -25.62
N PRO A 52 14.93 2.33 -24.73
CA PRO A 52 14.35 1.91 -23.45
C PRO A 52 13.96 3.11 -22.56
N ARG A 53 14.56 4.28 -22.80
CA ARG A 53 14.22 5.54 -22.14
C ARG A 53 12.87 6.10 -22.60
N ALA A 54 12.45 5.82 -23.84
CA ALA A 54 11.18 6.29 -24.38
C ALA A 54 9.96 5.78 -23.60
N ASN A 55 10.05 4.61 -22.96
CA ASN A 55 8.98 4.09 -22.07
C ASN A 55 8.64 5.02 -20.90
N TYR A 56 9.52 5.95 -20.55
CA TYR A 56 9.33 6.90 -19.44
C TYR A 56 8.90 8.31 -19.90
N SER A 57 8.77 8.53 -21.22
CA SER A 57 8.33 9.79 -21.82
C SER A 57 7.10 9.63 -22.71
N LEU A 58 6.93 8.47 -23.33
CA LEU A 58 5.81 8.10 -24.18
C LEU A 58 4.67 7.48 -23.37
N TYR A 59 3.49 8.08 -23.49
CA TYR A 59 2.30 7.62 -22.80
C TYR A 59 1.12 7.49 -23.76
N PRO A 60 0.24 6.50 -23.54
CA PRO A 60 -1.05 6.47 -24.21
C PRO A 60 -1.89 7.69 -23.80
N ILE A 61 -2.73 8.19 -24.71
CA ILE A 61 -3.55 9.39 -24.43
C ILE A 61 -4.48 9.19 -23.24
N ASP A 62 -4.94 7.96 -22.99
CA ASP A 62 -5.82 7.61 -21.88
C ASP A 62 -5.16 7.79 -20.50
N HIS A 63 -3.83 7.75 -20.44
CA HIS A 63 -3.05 7.94 -19.21
C HIS A 63 -2.58 9.38 -19.02
N LEU A 64 -2.81 10.26 -20.00
CA LEU A 64 -2.43 11.67 -19.95
C LEU A 64 -3.59 12.53 -19.47
N LEU A 65 -3.24 13.57 -18.71
CA LEU A 65 -4.16 14.59 -18.26
C LEU A 65 -3.74 15.95 -18.82
N TYR A 66 -4.67 16.91 -18.84
CA TYR A 66 -4.41 18.26 -19.31
C TYR A 66 -4.49 19.26 -18.17
N CYS A 67 -3.48 20.12 -18.03
CA CYS A 67 -3.50 21.21 -17.08
C CYS A 67 -3.86 22.51 -17.82
N GLU A 68 -5.02 23.09 -17.51
CA GLU A 68 -5.48 24.34 -18.16
C GLU A 68 -4.60 25.54 -17.79
N ILE A 69 -4.09 25.60 -16.56
CA ILE A 69 -3.23 26.71 -16.12
C ILE A 69 -1.88 26.69 -16.85
N CYS A 70 -1.29 25.51 -17.04
CA CYS A 70 -0.02 25.39 -17.75
C CYS A 70 -0.21 25.22 -19.27
N ALA A 71 -1.45 25.08 -19.74
CA ALA A 71 -1.80 24.72 -21.12
C ALA A 71 -1.01 23.52 -21.69
N GLN A 72 -0.72 22.51 -20.86
CA GLN A 72 0.19 21.40 -21.20
C GLN A 72 -0.33 20.04 -20.72
N ILE A 73 0.06 18.99 -21.43
CA ILE A 73 -0.14 17.60 -21.00
C ILE A 73 0.72 17.24 -19.80
N ARG A 74 0.15 16.46 -18.90
CA ARG A 74 0.79 16.00 -17.67
C ARG A 74 0.60 14.49 -17.56
N CYS A 75 1.71 13.76 -17.54
CA CYS A 75 1.73 12.32 -17.26
C CYS A 75 1.67 12.06 -15.74
N GLN A 76 1.60 10.78 -15.35
CA GLN A 76 1.56 10.38 -13.94
C GLN A 76 2.81 10.83 -13.15
N ARG A 77 3.94 11.11 -13.81
CA ARG A 77 5.14 11.69 -13.17
C ARG A 77 5.04 13.21 -12.97
N CYS A 78 4.25 13.92 -13.76
CA CYS A 78 4.01 15.35 -13.60
C CYS A 78 2.98 15.69 -12.52
N LEU A 79 2.38 14.66 -11.91
CA LEU A 79 1.27 14.81 -10.99
C LEU A 79 1.68 14.41 -9.56
N VAL A 80 1.05 15.06 -8.59
CA VAL A 80 1.12 14.70 -7.17
C VAL A 80 -0.23 14.14 -6.78
N ASP A 81 -0.21 12.96 -6.17
CA ASP A 81 -1.41 12.34 -5.62
C ASP A 81 -1.60 12.79 -4.16
N GLU A 82 -2.80 13.27 -3.82
CA GLU A 82 -3.19 13.62 -2.45
C GLU A 82 -4.35 12.75 -2.00
N ILE A 83 -4.26 12.18 -0.79
CA ILE A 83 -5.31 11.36 -0.22
C ILE A 83 -6.49 12.25 0.22
N VAL A 84 -7.69 11.94 -0.24
CA VAL A 84 -8.92 12.65 0.14
C VAL A 84 -9.60 11.93 1.29
N THR A 85 -9.94 10.66 1.06
CA THR A 85 -10.71 9.85 1.98
C THR A 85 -10.19 8.42 1.97
N TRP A 86 -10.31 7.77 3.12
CA TRP A 86 -10.06 6.35 3.29
C TRP A 86 -11.40 5.64 3.33
N PHE A 87 -11.49 4.45 2.74
CA PHE A 87 -12.71 3.69 2.74
C PHE A 87 -12.48 2.19 2.67
N CYS A 88 -13.42 1.41 3.18
CA CYS A 88 -13.40 -0.04 3.03
C CYS A 88 -14.00 -0.43 1.67
N PRO A 89 -13.32 -1.25 0.84
CA PRO A 89 -13.88 -1.69 -0.45
C PRO A 89 -15.08 -2.64 -0.30
N ASN A 90 -15.26 -3.27 0.85
CA ASN A 90 -16.36 -4.22 1.08
C ASN A 90 -17.64 -3.52 1.55
N CYS A 91 -17.59 -2.77 2.67
CA CYS A 91 -18.77 -2.07 3.20
C CYS A 91 -18.95 -0.64 2.68
N LEU A 92 -18.01 -0.14 1.85
CA LEU A 92 -18.04 1.21 1.28
C LEU A 92 -18.20 2.32 2.32
N PHE A 93 -17.76 2.05 3.55
CA PHE A 93 -17.76 2.99 4.65
C PHE A 93 -16.53 3.88 4.59
N GLU A 94 -16.74 5.19 4.74
CA GLU A 94 -15.69 6.19 4.84
C GLU A 94 -15.09 6.22 6.24
N VAL A 95 -13.77 6.13 6.32
CA VAL A 95 -13.02 6.09 7.58
C VAL A 95 -12.23 7.39 7.74
N PRO A 96 -12.41 8.14 8.86
CA PRO A 96 -11.62 9.34 9.13
C PRO A 96 -10.13 9.06 9.27
N SER A 97 -9.28 9.98 8.82
CA SER A 97 -7.81 9.82 8.87
C SER A 97 -7.24 9.67 10.28
N SER A 98 -7.93 10.13 11.33
CA SER A 98 -7.51 9.96 12.74
C SER A 98 -7.57 8.49 13.17
N THR A 99 -8.66 7.79 12.85
CA THR A 99 -8.85 6.37 13.21
C THR A 99 -7.98 5.46 12.35
N VAL A 100 -7.68 5.85 11.11
CA VAL A 100 -6.79 5.07 10.23
C VAL A 100 -5.40 4.87 10.83
N LYS A 101 -4.87 5.90 11.52
CA LYS A 101 -3.56 5.84 12.19
C LYS A 101 -3.57 4.93 13.41
N SER A 102 -4.64 4.90 14.20
CA SER A 102 -4.74 4.04 15.39
C SER A 102 -5.04 2.58 15.05
N GLU A 103 -5.88 2.34 14.03
CA GLU A 103 -6.39 1.00 13.66
C GLU A 103 -5.60 0.34 12.52
N GLY A 104 -4.42 0.86 12.15
CA GLY A 104 -3.49 0.20 11.23
C GLY A 104 -3.96 0.07 9.78
N ASN A 105 -4.68 1.07 9.23
CA ASN A 105 -5.24 1.04 7.86
C ASN A 105 -6.23 -0.12 7.59
N ARG A 106 -6.94 -0.59 8.61
CA ARG A 106 -7.86 -1.75 8.51
C ARG A 106 -9.31 -1.36 8.82
N CYS A 107 -10.25 -2.12 8.26
CA CYS A 107 -11.67 -1.90 8.51
C CYS A 107 -12.09 -2.43 9.88
N THR A 108 -12.75 -1.60 10.69
CA THR A 108 -13.26 -1.96 12.03
C THR A 108 -14.72 -2.41 12.03
N ARG A 109 -15.44 -2.29 10.91
CA ARG A 109 -16.86 -2.66 10.77
C ARG A 109 -17.05 -4.14 10.38
N SER A 110 -16.27 -5.04 10.97
CA SER A 110 -16.39 -6.49 10.79
C SER A 110 -16.25 -7.00 9.34
N CYS A 111 -15.54 -6.27 8.47
CA CYS A 111 -15.21 -6.76 7.12
C CYS A 111 -13.91 -7.53 7.16
N PHE A 112 -13.95 -8.85 6.94
CA PHE A 112 -12.77 -9.72 6.98
C PHE A 112 -12.54 -10.44 5.66
N GLN A 113 -11.26 -10.73 5.40
CA GLN A 113 -10.77 -11.53 4.28
C GLN A 113 -10.53 -12.96 4.76
N CYS A 114 -10.93 -13.93 3.92
CA CYS A 114 -10.67 -15.33 4.17
C CYS A 114 -9.15 -15.58 4.16
N PRO A 115 -8.60 -16.31 5.16
CA PRO A 115 -7.18 -16.62 5.20
C PRO A 115 -6.70 -17.53 4.06
N ILE A 116 -7.61 -18.29 3.43
CA ILE A 116 -7.28 -19.27 2.39
C ILE A 116 -7.37 -18.67 1.00
N CYS A 117 -8.50 -18.01 0.66
CA CYS A 117 -8.79 -17.53 -0.69
C CYS A 117 -8.97 -16.00 -0.81
N ILE A 118 -8.79 -15.24 0.28
CA ILE A 118 -8.87 -13.76 0.32
C ILE A 118 -10.29 -13.19 0.02
N ALA A 119 -11.26 -14.07 -0.26
CA ALA A 119 -12.66 -13.70 -0.48
C ALA A 119 -13.30 -13.07 0.77
N PRO A 120 -14.33 -12.22 0.62
CA PRO A 120 -15.02 -11.61 1.75
C PRO A 120 -15.71 -12.68 2.61
N LEU A 121 -15.53 -12.58 3.92
CA LEU A 121 -16.21 -13.42 4.89
C LEU A 121 -17.58 -12.84 5.25
N SER A 122 -18.54 -13.73 5.45
CA SER A 122 -19.88 -13.44 5.92
C SER A 122 -20.06 -13.93 7.35
N LEU A 123 -20.89 -13.25 8.13
CA LEU A 123 -21.22 -13.67 9.48
C LEU A 123 -22.49 -14.54 9.44
N THR A 124 -22.41 -15.75 9.96
CA THR A 124 -23.51 -16.71 10.02
C THR A 124 -23.81 -17.04 11.48
N GLY A 125 -25.08 -16.93 11.89
CA GLY A 125 -25.54 -17.35 13.20
C GLY A 125 -25.83 -18.85 13.21
N GLN A 126 -25.25 -19.57 14.16
CA GLN A 126 -25.50 -20.98 14.39
C GLN A 126 -26.28 -21.11 15.70
N ALA A 127 -27.53 -21.59 15.61
CA ALA A 127 -28.31 -21.93 16.79
C ALA A 127 -27.78 -23.26 17.35
N ALA A 128 -27.25 -23.25 18.57
CA ALA A 128 -27.00 -24.49 19.30
C ALA A 128 -28.35 -25.02 19.81
N SER A 129 -29.07 -25.78 18.98
CA SER A 129 -30.32 -26.42 19.38
C SER A 129 -29.99 -27.57 20.33
N ASN A 130 -29.84 -27.28 21.62
CA ASN A 130 -29.71 -28.31 22.65
C ASN A 130 -31.12 -28.79 23.05
N THR A 131 -31.82 -29.41 22.10
CA THR A 131 -33.24 -29.80 22.20
C THR A 131 -33.53 -30.91 23.22
N LEU A 132 -32.55 -31.31 24.05
CA LEU A 132 -32.66 -32.46 24.96
C LEU A 132 -32.75 -32.09 26.44
N LEU A 133 -32.43 -30.86 26.87
CA LEU A 133 -32.35 -30.52 28.30
C LEU A 133 -32.81 -29.09 28.66
N GLY A 134 -33.83 -28.54 27.99
CA GLY A 134 -34.50 -27.30 28.43
C GLY A 134 -33.59 -26.09 28.70
N GLY A 135 -32.42 -26.04 28.04
CA GLY A 135 -31.38 -25.04 28.25
C GLY A 135 -31.50 -23.86 27.30
N VAL A 136 -31.15 -22.67 27.81
CA VAL A 136 -31.16 -21.37 27.12
C VAL A 136 -30.52 -21.45 25.73
N ASP A 137 -31.20 -20.90 24.71
CA ASP A 137 -30.71 -20.81 23.32
C ASP A 137 -29.43 -19.96 23.23
N THR A 138 -28.24 -20.56 23.34
CA THR A 138 -26.98 -19.86 23.08
C THR A 138 -26.71 -19.82 21.58
N SER A 139 -27.05 -18.70 20.95
CA SER A 139 -26.75 -18.45 19.54
C SER A 139 -25.32 -17.95 19.38
N HIS A 140 -24.44 -18.79 18.83
CA HIS A 140 -23.06 -18.41 18.51
C HIS A 140 -22.97 -17.94 17.06
N TRP A 141 -22.04 -17.04 16.77
CA TRP A 141 -21.80 -16.50 15.44
C TRP A 141 -20.44 -16.96 14.94
N ILE A 142 -20.38 -17.33 13.66
CA ILE A 142 -19.16 -17.78 12.98
C ILE A 142 -18.93 -16.98 11.71
N LEU A 143 -17.68 -16.85 11.28
CA LEU A 143 -17.34 -16.31 9.97
C LEU A 143 -17.25 -17.45 8.97
N SER A 144 -17.98 -17.36 7.86
CA SER A 144 -18.01 -18.35 6.79
C SER A 144 -17.66 -17.73 5.44
N CYS A 145 -16.85 -18.45 4.67
CA CYS A 145 -16.46 -18.10 3.31
C CYS A 145 -17.33 -18.82 2.28
N ALA A 146 -17.97 -18.09 1.37
CA ALA A 146 -18.79 -18.70 0.30
C ALA A 146 -17.95 -19.38 -0.79
N SER A 147 -16.70 -18.95 -1.01
CA SER A 147 -15.87 -19.44 -2.12
C SER A 147 -15.16 -20.76 -1.83
N CYS A 148 -14.52 -20.91 -0.67
CA CYS A 148 -13.76 -22.10 -0.29
C CYS A 148 -14.37 -22.86 0.90
N SER A 149 -15.60 -22.53 1.29
CA SER A 149 -16.34 -23.13 2.42
C SER A 149 -15.64 -23.08 3.80
N TRP A 150 -14.57 -22.29 3.94
CA TRP A 150 -13.85 -22.11 5.20
C TRP A 150 -14.75 -21.48 6.27
N SER A 151 -14.65 -21.98 7.50
CA SER A 151 -15.39 -21.50 8.67
C SER A 151 -14.47 -21.18 9.85
N SER A 152 -14.80 -20.14 10.63
CA SER A 152 -14.03 -19.80 11.84
C SER A 152 -14.13 -20.88 12.93
N SER A 153 -15.13 -21.76 12.85
CA SER A 153 -15.25 -22.94 13.71
C SER A 153 -14.09 -23.93 13.51
N GLU A 154 -13.50 -24.04 12.32
CA GLU A 154 -12.35 -24.93 12.06
C GLU A 154 -11.11 -24.54 12.87
N ILE A 155 -10.99 -23.25 13.22
CA ILE A 155 -9.91 -22.72 14.06
C ILE A 155 -10.35 -22.46 15.51
N GLY A 156 -11.53 -22.94 15.90
CA GLY A 156 -12.08 -22.79 17.25
C GLY A 156 -12.50 -21.36 17.62
N ILE A 157 -12.72 -20.47 16.66
CA ILE A 157 -13.17 -19.09 16.91
C ILE A 157 -14.69 -19.00 16.70
N GLN A 158 -15.39 -18.73 17.80
CA GLN A 158 -16.83 -18.47 17.84
C GLN A 158 -17.09 -17.14 18.54
N PHE A 159 -18.13 -16.44 18.13
CA PHE A 159 -18.48 -15.11 18.66
C PHE A 159 -19.83 -15.16 19.39
N ASP A 160 -19.94 -14.49 20.52
CA ASP A 160 -21.19 -14.49 21.29
C ASP A 160 -22.22 -13.51 20.73
N ARG A 161 -21.75 -12.41 20.13
CA ARG A 161 -22.61 -11.33 19.64
C ARG A 161 -22.32 -11.04 18.18
N PRO A 162 -23.35 -10.69 17.37
CA PRO A 162 -23.14 -10.34 15.97
C PRO A 162 -22.46 -8.98 15.78
N ASN A 163 -22.52 -8.11 16.79
CA ASN A 163 -21.98 -6.76 16.75
C ASN A 163 -20.55 -6.73 17.31
N GLY A 164 -19.70 -5.90 16.69
CA GLY A 164 -18.35 -5.65 17.19
C GLY A 164 -17.36 -6.81 17.01
N ILE A 165 -17.55 -7.65 15.97
CA ILE A 165 -16.68 -8.81 15.67
C ILE A 165 -15.19 -8.41 15.60
N TYR A 166 -14.86 -7.22 15.11
CA TYR A 166 -13.49 -6.70 15.14
C TYR A 166 -12.88 -6.71 16.55
N SER A 167 -13.61 -6.16 17.53
CA SER A 167 -13.16 -6.13 18.92
C SER A 167 -13.12 -7.53 19.56
N GLN A 168 -14.08 -8.40 19.23
CA GLN A 168 -14.11 -9.78 19.74
C GLN A 168 -12.94 -10.60 19.18
N LEU A 169 -12.69 -10.55 17.87
CA LEU A 169 -11.59 -11.27 17.23
C LEU A 169 -10.22 -10.81 17.76
N SER A 170 -10.06 -9.52 18.07
CA SER A 170 -8.83 -9.00 18.67
C SER A 170 -8.54 -9.55 20.07
N ARG A 171 -9.56 -10.09 20.76
CA ARG A 171 -9.47 -10.66 22.11
C ARG A 171 -9.55 -12.17 22.14
N ILE A 172 -9.65 -12.85 21.01
CA ILE A 172 -9.74 -14.30 20.93
C ILE A 172 -8.48 -14.78 20.20
N ARG A 173 -7.82 -15.85 20.62
CA ARG A 173 -6.79 -16.58 19.87
C ARG A 173 -7.42 -17.78 19.16
N ASN A 174 -6.66 -18.44 18.30
CA ASN A 174 -7.07 -19.73 17.76
C ASN A 174 -7.32 -20.70 18.92
N GLY A 175 -8.33 -21.56 18.78
CA GLY A 175 -8.81 -22.43 19.86
C GLY A 175 -9.71 -21.73 20.89
N GLY A 176 -10.15 -20.49 20.65
CA GLY A 176 -11.14 -19.80 21.50
C GLY A 176 -10.56 -19.17 22.77
N GLN A 177 -9.25 -19.23 22.97
CA GLN A 177 -8.60 -18.67 24.16
C GLN A 177 -8.73 -17.14 24.21
N VAL A 178 -9.20 -16.60 25.34
CA VAL A 178 -9.38 -15.15 25.51
C VAL A 178 -8.02 -14.49 25.83
N ILE A 179 -7.65 -13.49 25.04
CA ILE A 179 -6.50 -12.62 25.27
C ILE A 179 -6.90 -11.62 26.35
N THR A 180 -6.40 -11.80 27.56
CA THR A 180 -6.47 -10.79 28.61
C THR A 180 -5.63 -9.58 28.20
N PRO A 181 -6.21 -8.38 28.07
CA PRO A 181 -5.47 -7.20 27.64
C PRO A 181 -4.39 -6.82 28.67
N PRO A 182 -3.25 -6.24 28.23
CA PRO A 182 -2.13 -5.90 29.12
C PRO A 182 -2.50 -5.01 30.32
N LYS A 183 -3.52 -4.15 30.15
CA LYS A 183 -4.00 -3.24 31.21
C LYS A 183 -4.68 -3.98 32.37
N GLU A 184 -5.33 -5.09 32.08
CA GLU A 184 -6.00 -5.93 33.08
C GLU A 184 -4.99 -6.85 33.78
N ARG A 185 -3.98 -7.33 33.05
CA ARG A 185 -2.80 -8.01 33.64
C ARG A 185 -2.02 -7.11 34.61
N ALA A 186 -1.90 -5.81 34.30
CA ALA A 186 -1.22 -4.86 35.18
C ALA A 186 -1.99 -4.60 36.49
N LEU A 187 -3.33 -4.52 36.44
CA LEU A 187 -4.14 -4.34 37.65
C LEU A 187 -4.10 -5.57 38.58
N GLY A 188 -4.07 -6.79 38.04
CA GLY A 188 -3.92 -8.00 38.85
C GLY A 188 -2.55 -8.09 39.54
N LYS A 189 -1.49 -7.61 38.87
CA LYS A 189 -0.12 -7.63 39.41
C LYS A 189 0.11 -6.60 40.53
N ASP A 190 -0.69 -5.53 40.59
CA ASP A 190 -0.65 -4.55 41.69
C ASP A 190 -1.46 -4.99 42.91
N THR A 191 -2.49 -5.84 42.76
CA THR A 191 -3.26 -6.38 43.89
C THR A 191 -2.50 -7.45 44.68
N ASP A 192 -1.59 -8.20 44.06
CA ASP A 192 -0.77 -9.22 44.74
C ASP A 192 0.41 -8.65 45.56
N ARG A 193 0.66 -7.34 45.49
CA ARG A 193 1.75 -6.68 46.24
C ARG A 193 1.36 -6.15 47.63
N ARG A 194 0.10 -6.29 48.05
CA ARG A 194 -0.33 -5.92 49.42
C ARG A 194 -0.82 -7.13 50.20
N PRO A 195 0.02 -7.72 51.08
CA PRO A 195 -0.44 -8.72 52.00
C PRO A 195 -1.26 -8.06 53.13
N GLY A 196 -2.56 -8.37 53.17
CA GLY A 196 -3.42 -8.13 54.32
C GLY A 196 -4.46 -7.03 54.12
N GLU A 197 -5.64 -7.42 53.61
CA GLU A 197 -6.95 -6.96 54.08
C GLU A 197 -8.05 -7.67 53.25
N ARG A 198 -8.32 -8.93 53.59
CA ARG A 198 -9.58 -9.56 53.18
C ARG A 198 -10.67 -9.05 54.13
N ARG A 199 -11.45 -8.05 53.70
CA ARG A 199 -12.74 -7.74 54.34
C ARG A 199 -13.86 -8.40 53.55
N SER A 200 -14.44 -9.40 54.20
CA SER A 200 -15.68 -10.07 53.87
C SER A 200 -16.88 -9.12 53.96
N THR A 201 -17.76 -9.18 52.96
CA THR A 201 -19.23 -9.06 53.09
C THR A 201 -19.85 -9.71 51.84
N LEU A 202 -20.34 -10.96 51.95
CA LEU A 202 -21.77 -11.32 52.10
C LEU A 202 -22.54 -11.18 50.76
N SER A 203 -23.23 -12.18 50.17
CA SER A 203 -23.50 -13.59 50.51
C SER A 203 -24.44 -14.24 49.48
N LYS A 204 -24.22 -15.56 49.26
CA LYS A 204 -25.20 -16.69 49.11
C LYS A 204 -26.14 -16.71 47.88
N VAL A 205 -26.55 -17.84 47.28
CA VAL A 205 -26.74 -19.26 47.66
C VAL A 205 -26.60 -20.07 46.33
N SER A 206 -26.04 -21.28 46.20
CA SER A 206 -26.56 -22.57 46.70
C SER A 206 -25.59 -23.73 46.44
N GLU A 207 -25.63 -24.71 47.35
CA GLU A 207 -24.82 -25.93 47.44
C GLU A 207 -25.02 -26.91 46.27
N ASN A 208 -23.93 -27.53 45.82
CA ASN A 208 -23.86 -28.96 45.49
C ASN A 208 -22.39 -29.41 45.45
N ASP A 209 -22.11 -30.49 46.19
CA ASP A 209 -20.84 -31.21 46.27
C ASP A 209 -20.34 -31.68 44.89
N ALA A 210 -19.12 -31.28 44.52
CA ALA A 210 -18.25 -31.98 43.58
C ALA A 210 -16.79 -31.59 43.90
N PRO A 211 -15.83 -32.53 43.82
CA PRO A 211 -14.45 -32.31 44.28
C PRO A 211 -13.77 -31.25 43.41
N GLU A 212 -13.08 -30.32 44.09
CA GLU A 212 -12.23 -29.29 43.50
C GLU A 212 -11.22 -29.93 42.52
N PRO A 213 -11.12 -29.46 41.26
CA PRO A 213 -9.88 -29.65 40.53
C PRO A 213 -8.83 -28.75 41.18
N GLU A 214 -7.68 -29.32 41.44
CA GLU A 214 -6.52 -28.62 41.95
C GLU A 214 -6.23 -27.39 41.09
N ALA A 215 -5.70 -26.34 41.72
CA ALA A 215 -5.29 -25.12 41.06
C ALA A 215 -4.29 -25.46 39.94
N ASP A 216 -4.82 -25.55 38.72
CA ASP A 216 -4.02 -25.64 37.51
C ASP A 216 -3.08 -24.43 37.51
N GLU A 217 -1.79 -24.73 37.54
CA GLU A 217 -0.70 -23.82 37.28
C GLU A 217 -1.10 -22.96 36.06
N GLU A 218 -1.11 -21.64 36.22
CA GLU A 218 -1.17 -20.72 35.07
C GLU A 218 0.11 -20.97 34.26
N GLU A 219 0.10 -21.99 33.40
CA GLU A 219 1.17 -22.27 32.45
C GLU A 219 1.44 -20.96 31.69
N ASP A 220 2.68 -20.53 31.80
CA ASP A 220 3.26 -19.28 31.33
C ASP A 220 2.97 -19.08 29.84
N ALA A 221 1.77 -18.57 29.52
CA ALA A 221 1.30 -18.47 28.15
C ALA A 221 2.12 -17.41 27.42
N ASP A 222 2.85 -17.84 26.37
CA ASP A 222 3.75 -16.99 25.61
C ASP A 222 3.12 -15.60 25.30
N PRO A 223 3.81 -14.50 25.68
CA PRO A 223 3.28 -13.16 25.53
C PRO A 223 2.98 -12.87 24.07
N THR A 224 1.84 -12.20 23.80
CA THR A 224 1.46 -11.85 22.42
C THR A 224 2.57 -11.03 21.75
N PRO A 225 2.73 -11.10 20.42
CA PRO A 225 3.69 -10.26 19.69
C PRO A 225 3.59 -8.77 20.02
N GLU A 226 2.37 -8.27 20.25
CA GLU A 226 2.11 -6.89 20.65
C GLU A 226 2.58 -6.59 22.07
N ALA A 227 2.34 -7.52 23.02
CA ALA A 227 2.83 -7.39 24.39
C ALA A 227 4.36 -7.45 24.43
N ARG A 228 4.96 -8.34 23.63
CA ARG A 228 6.41 -8.44 23.46
C ARG A 228 7.00 -7.13 22.94
N PHE A 229 6.41 -6.55 21.90
CA PHE A 229 6.83 -5.26 21.37
C PHE A 229 6.66 -4.14 22.40
N ALA A 230 5.57 -4.13 23.18
CA ALA A 230 5.35 -3.16 24.23
C ALA A 230 6.41 -3.26 25.34
N ASN A 231 6.77 -4.48 25.76
CA ASN A 231 7.81 -4.73 26.74
C ASN A 231 9.17 -4.23 26.24
N LEU A 232 9.58 -4.64 25.02
CA LEU A 232 10.83 -4.18 24.39
C LEU A 232 10.87 -2.65 24.25
N ARG A 233 9.77 -2.04 23.80
CA ARG A 233 9.66 -0.59 23.66
C ARG A 233 9.84 0.11 24.99
N SER A 234 9.18 -0.38 26.05
CA SER A 234 9.29 0.19 27.39
C SER A 234 10.70 0.05 27.95
N PHE A 235 11.34 -1.12 27.72
CA PHE A 235 12.71 -1.41 28.13
C PHE A 235 13.71 -0.43 27.48
N TYR A 236 13.73 -0.34 26.15
CA TYR A 236 14.65 0.58 25.46
C TYR A 236 14.32 2.05 25.73
N GLN A 237 13.04 2.42 25.85
CA GLN A 237 12.66 3.79 26.20
C GLN A 237 13.14 4.17 27.61
N SER A 238 13.08 3.23 28.57
CA SER A 238 13.61 3.44 29.92
C SER A 238 15.12 3.66 29.91
N GLN A 239 15.87 2.86 29.14
CA GLN A 239 17.32 3.03 28.99
C GLN A 239 17.67 4.37 28.34
N MET A 240 16.96 4.78 27.29
CA MET A 240 17.16 6.10 26.67
C MET A 240 16.89 7.24 27.64
N SER A 241 15.88 7.10 28.52
CA SER A 241 15.56 8.12 29.53
C SER A 241 16.57 8.18 30.68
N SER A 242 17.11 7.04 31.13
CA SER A 242 18.14 6.98 32.18
C SER A 242 19.52 7.43 31.67
N HIS A 243 19.82 7.21 30.38
CA HIS A 243 21.03 7.72 29.76
C HIS A 243 20.91 9.20 29.33
N GLY A 244 19.69 9.71 29.11
CA GLY A 244 19.41 11.09 28.73
C GLY A 244 19.78 12.15 29.78
N SER A 245 20.11 11.77 31.01
CA SER A 245 20.62 12.68 32.05
C SER A 245 22.15 12.81 32.09
N SER A 246 22.91 11.98 31.36
CA SER A 246 24.37 11.93 31.50
C SER A 246 25.20 12.33 30.27
N GLU A 247 24.65 12.41 29.05
CA GLU A 247 25.47 12.79 27.89
C GLU A 247 24.77 13.67 26.86
N ARG A 248 25.24 14.92 26.85
CA ARG A 248 25.31 15.80 25.69
C ARG A 248 26.19 15.12 24.63
N SER A 249 25.67 14.85 23.44
CA SER A 249 26.36 15.19 22.17
C SER A 249 25.50 14.89 20.94
N ALA A 250 25.78 15.70 19.92
CA ALA A 250 25.34 15.67 18.54
C ALA A 250 25.30 14.27 17.93
N PHE A 251 24.19 13.93 17.28
CA PHE A 251 24.08 13.19 16.00
C PHE A 251 22.66 12.61 15.87
N THR A 252 21.64 13.47 15.82
CA THR A 252 20.41 13.17 15.07
C THR A 252 19.88 14.50 14.52
N ASN A 253 20.01 14.67 13.20
CA ASN A 253 19.44 15.80 12.48
C ASN A 253 17.99 15.50 12.11
N ASP A 254 17.19 15.05 13.09
CA ASP A 254 15.75 14.94 12.93
C ASP A 254 15.10 16.16 13.58
N TYR A 255 14.76 17.11 12.71
CA TYR A 255 13.95 18.28 13.00
C TYR A 255 12.54 17.86 13.45
N SER A 256 12.40 17.44 14.71
CA SER A 256 11.11 17.29 15.38
C SER A 256 11.06 18.19 16.61
N TYR A 257 10.56 19.41 16.38
CA TYR A 257 10.39 20.48 17.35
C TYR A 257 9.36 20.20 18.47
N ALA A 258 8.84 18.97 18.59
CA ALA A 258 7.71 18.65 19.46
C ALA A 258 8.08 17.88 20.75
N SER A 259 9.37 17.72 21.10
CA SER A 259 9.76 17.08 22.36
C SER A 259 10.14 18.10 23.43
N PRO A 260 9.74 17.93 24.71
CA PRO A 260 10.14 18.80 25.81
C PRO A 260 11.67 18.96 25.97
N ASN A 261 12.45 18.02 25.44
CA ASN A 261 13.91 18.04 25.41
C ASN A 261 14.51 19.00 24.37
N ALA A 262 13.72 19.53 23.42
CA ALA A 262 14.19 20.54 22.46
C ALA A 262 14.30 21.92 23.11
N LEU A 263 13.39 22.26 24.03
CA LEU A 263 13.37 23.56 24.71
C LEU A 263 14.57 23.72 25.66
N SER A 264 14.95 22.64 26.36
CA SER A 264 16.12 22.62 27.24
C SER A 264 17.45 22.73 26.49
N ARG A 265 17.52 22.25 25.23
CA ARG A 265 18.69 22.47 24.34
C ARG A 265 18.83 23.93 23.95
N ILE A 266 17.73 24.61 23.61
CA ILE A 266 17.73 26.03 23.23
C ILE A 266 18.16 26.89 24.42
N MET A 267 17.68 26.60 25.63
CA MET A 267 18.06 27.32 26.85
C MET A 267 19.55 27.16 27.20
N ASN A 268 20.12 25.97 26.96
CA ASN A 268 21.54 25.68 27.24
C ASN A 268 22.52 26.28 26.21
N LEU A 269 22.07 26.55 24.97
CA LEU A 269 22.87 27.21 23.93
C LEU A 269 23.21 28.66 24.30
N TYR A 270 22.35 29.34 25.06
CA TYR A 270 22.56 30.72 25.48
C TYR A 270 23.32 30.87 26.81
N THR A 271 23.63 29.77 27.53
CA THR A 271 24.13 29.84 28.92
C THR A 271 25.52 29.26 29.18
N SER A 272 26.24 28.67 28.21
CA SER A 272 27.56 28.07 28.52
C SER A 272 28.69 28.45 27.55
N TYR A 273 29.70 29.12 28.10
CA TYR A 273 31.06 29.29 27.54
C TYR A 273 31.82 27.96 27.49
N SER A 274 32.64 27.81 26.45
CA SER A 274 33.29 26.56 26.03
C SER A 274 34.50 26.18 26.91
N SER A 275 34.48 24.97 27.46
CA SER A 275 35.67 24.25 27.96
C SER A 275 35.73 22.86 27.32
N PRO A 276 36.92 22.35 26.94
CA PRO A 276 37.02 21.08 26.22
C PRO A 276 36.86 19.90 27.18
N THR A 277 35.80 19.12 27.02
CA THR A 277 35.58 17.87 27.78
C THR A 277 36.11 16.66 27.01
N PRO A 278 36.76 15.69 27.70
CA PRO A 278 37.29 14.49 27.07
C PRO A 278 36.17 13.62 26.51
N GLN A 279 36.42 12.98 25.36
CA GLN A 279 35.50 12.04 24.72
C GLN A 279 35.18 10.89 25.69
N LYS A 280 33.98 10.92 26.28
CA LYS A 280 33.42 9.77 27.00
C LYS A 280 32.88 8.76 26.00
N ARG A 281 33.10 7.49 26.34
CA ARG A 281 32.65 6.32 25.58
C ARG A 281 31.13 6.32 25.48
N THR A 282 30.62 6.12 24.28
CA THR A 282 29.20 5.94 24.00
C THR A 282 28.58 4.92 24.96
N PRO A 283 27.45 5.22 25.61
CA PRO A 283 26.81 4.32 26.55
C PRO A 283 26.33 3.07 25.80
N GLN A 284 26.82 1.91 26.26
CA GLN A 284 26.45 0.62 25.71
C GLN A 284 25.01 0.29 26.17
N ILE A 285 24.05 0.45 25.26
CA ILE A 285 22.65 0.05 25.48
C ILE A 285 22.62 -1.46 25.72
N ARG A 286 22.00 -1.90 26.81
CA ARG A 286 21.90 -3.32 27.18
C ARG A 286 20.79 -3.98 26.35
N GLU A 287 21.06 -5.20 25.89
CA GLU A 287 20.08 -6.06 25.20
C GLU A 287 19.07 -6.70 26.16
N ALA A 288 17.86 -6.98 25.69
CA ALA A 288 16.83 -7.66 26.47
C ALA A 288 17.19 -9.15 26.67
N LEU A 289 17.16 -9.63 27.91
CA LEU A 289 17.57 -11.00 28.27
C LEU A 289 16.39 -11.90 28.64
N ASP A 290 15.30 -11.32 29.16
CA ASP A 290 14.18 -12.09 29.72
C ASP A 290 12.87 -11.88 28.92
N SER A 291 11.93 -12.82 29.06
CA SER A 291 10.58 -12.72 28.47
C SER A 291 9.80 -11.49 28.97
N SER A 292 10.05 -11.08 30.22
CA SER A 292 9.52 -9.85 30.80
C SER A 292 10.08 -8.58 30.16
N GLU A 293 11.32 -8.63 29.68
CA GLU A 293 11.95 -7.55 28.90
C GLU A 293 11.54 -7.60 27.41
N GLY A 294 10.91 -8.70 27.00
CA GLY A 294 10.37 -8.93 25.67
C GLY A 294 11.26 -9.77 24.75
N LEU A 295 12.23 -10.50 25.30
CA LEU A 295 12.92 -11.55 24.55
C LEU A 295 11.95 -12.71 24.27
N HIS A 296 11.91 -13.17 23.02
CA HIS A 296 11.18 -14.39 22.67
C HIS A 296 12.15 -15.57 22.73
N PRO A 297 11.97 -16.53 23.64
CA PRO A 297 12.84 -17.70 23.70
C PRO A 297 12.75 -18.49 22.38
N ILE A 298 13.87 -19.06 21.95
CA ILE A 298 13.85 -20.00 20.82
C ILE A 298 13.02 -21.20 21.27
N ALA A 299 12.06 -21.61 20.43
CA ALA A 299 11.20 -22.75 20.72
C ALA A 299 12.04 -23.98 21.11
N SER A 300 11.63 -24.66 22.17
CA SER A 300 12.34 -25.85 22.67
C SER A 300 12.51 -26.89 21.55
N PRO A 301 13.60 -27.68 21.55
CA PRO A 301 13.85 -28.68 20.51
C PRO A 301 12.72 -29.73 20.44
N THR A 302 12.03 -30.00 21.55
CA THR A 302 10.85 -30.88 21.60
C THR A 302 9.66 -30.29 20.84
N THR A 303 9.38 -28.99 21.01
CA THR A 303 8.32 -28.30 20.28
C THR A 303 8.61 -28.26 18.77
N GLN A 304 9.87 -28.01 18.39
CA GLN A 304 10.27 -28.03 16.98
C GLN A 304 10.12 -29.43 16.37
N ALA A 305 10.49 -30.49 17.09
CA ALA A 305 10.31 -31.87 16.65
C ALA A 305 8.82 -32.20 16.44
N ALA A 306 7.94 -31.77 17.34
CA ALA A 306 6.49 -31.93 17.20
C ALA A 306 5.95 -31.20 15.95
N THR A 307 6.39 -29.96 15.72
CA THR A 307 6.03 -29.20 14.50
C THR A 307 6.50 -29.91 13.23
N ILE A 308 7.71 -30.45 13.21
CA ILE A 308 8.23 -31.19 12.05
C ILE A 308 7.42 -32.46 11.78
N LEU A 309 7.05 -33.21 12.83
CA LEU A 309 6.18 -34.39 12.69
C LEU A 309 4.81 -34.02 12.13
N ARG A 310 4.23 -32.93 12.64
CA ARG A 310 2.94 -32.40 12.15
C ARG A 310 3.02 -32.03 10.67
N LEU A 311 4.05 -31.28 10.26
CA LEU A 311 4.27 -30.90 8.86
C LEU A 311 4.40 -32.13 7.94
N ARG A 312 5.04 -33.20 8.41
CA ARG A 312 5.13 -34.46 7.65
C ARG A 312 3.78 -35.17 7.53
N SER A 313 2.92 -35.09 8.54
CA SER A 313 1.61 -35.73 8.54
C SER A 313 0.54 -35.00 7.72
N GLU A 314 0.49 -33.67 7.79
CA GLU A 314 -0.52 -32.85 7.10
C GLU A 314 -0.19 -32.63 5.61
N GLY A 315 1.08 -32.80 5.24
CA GLY A 315 1.54 -32.67 3.86
C GLY A 315 1.38 -31.25 3.29
N TRP A 316 1.32 -31.13 1.96
CA TRP A 316 1.26 -29.83 1.29
C TRP A 316 -0.09 -29.10 1.50
N ALA A 317 -1.19 -29.83 1.69
CA ALA A 317 -2.52 -29.23 1.82
C ALA A 317 -2.73 -28.53 3.18
N GLY A 318 -2.07 -28.99 4.24
CA GLY A 318 -2.12 -28.39 5.57
C GLY A 318 -1.10 -27.29 5.81
N THR A 319 -0.17 -27.05 4.88
CA THR A 319 0.83 -25.99 5.01
C THR A 319 0.39 -24.71 4.29
N PRO A 320 0.53 -23.54 4.94
CA PRO A 320 0.12 -22.27 4.34
C PRO A 320 1.12 -21.85 3.25
N SER A 321 0.58 -21.30 2.16
CA SER A 321 1.42 -20.75 1.08
C SER A 321 2.20 -19.52 1.56
N THR A 322 3.29 -19.17 0.85
CA THR A 322 4.06 -17.95 1.15
C THR A 322 3.19 -16.69 1.06
N GLU A 323 2.27 -16.64 0.09
CA GLU A 323 1.33 -15.52 -0.05
C GLU A 323 0.33 -15.46 1.11
N GLN A 324 -0.19 -16.61 1.56
CA GLN A 324 -1.11 -16.69 2.70
C GLN A 324 -0.45 -16.24 4.00
N ARG A 325 0.81 -16.62 4.24
CA ARG A 325 1.60 -16.15 5.39
C ARG A 325 1.86 -14.65 5.32
N ALA A 326 2.24 -14.13 4.14
CA ALA A 326 2.49 -12.70 3.94
C ALA A 326 1.21 -11.85 4.07
N ALA A 327 0.03 -12.42 3.80
CA ALA A 327 -1.25 -11.74 3.93
C ALA A 327 -1.74 -11.61 5.39
N GLN A 328 -1.13 -12.32 6.35
CA GLN A 328 -1.45 -12.17 7.76
C GLN A 328 -1.07 -10.78 8.28
N PRO A 329 -1.85 -10.18 9.21
CA PRO A 329 -1.54 -8.85 9.75
C PRO A 329 -0.18 -8.77 10.45
N PHE A 330 0.22 -9.88 11.07
CA PHE A 330 1.51 -10.08 11.71
C PHE A 330 2.14 -11.33 11.11
N PRO A 331 2.90 -11.20 10.01
CA PRO A 331 3.58 -12.34 9.42
C PRO A 331 4.70 -12.77 10.37
N THR A 332 4.42 -13.74 11.22
CA THR A 332 5.44 -14.42 12.02
C THR A 332 5.94 -15.64 11.26
N CYS A 333 7.20 -15.99 11.47
CA CYS A 333 7.77 -17.23 10.94
C CYS A 333 7.14 -18.49 11.57
N ASP A 334 6.37 -18.30 12.65
CA ASP A 334 5.81 -19.35 13.50
C ASP A 334 4.49 -19.94 12.97
N VAL A 335 3.98 -19.43 11.83
CA VAL A 335 2.77 -19.98 11.19
C VAL A 335 3.17 -21.13 10.26
N HIS A 336 2.93 -22.34 10.72
CA HIS A 336 3.33 -23.59 10.06
C HIS A 336 2.15 -24.39 9.50
N SER A 337 0.93 -24.21 10.06
CA SER A 337 -0.28 -24.90 9.62
C SER A 337 -1.37 -23.92 9.15
N THR A 338 -2.24 -24.36 8.24
CA THR A 338 -3.41 -23.59 7.79
C THR A 338 -4.41 -23.30 8.92
N SER A 339 -4.46 -24.18 9.93
CA SER A 339 -5.25 -24.01 11.15
C SER A 339 -4.80 -22.82 12.02
N GLU A 340 -3.56 -22.34 11.82
CA GLU A 340 -3.02 -21.19 12.54
C GLU A 340 -3.36 -19.85 11.85
N LEU A 341 -3.81 -19.90 10.58
CA LEU A 341 -4.17 -18.70 9.83
C LEU A 341 -5.44 -18.07 10.39
N ARG A 342 -5.42 -16.74 10.53
CA ARG A 342 -6.55 -15.97 11.05
C ARG A 342 -7.20 -15.12 9.96
N PRO A 343 -8.53 -14.90 10.05
CA PRO A 343 -9.19 -13.95 9.18
C PRO A 343 -8.65 -12.54 9.46
N SER A 344 -8.20 -11.85 8.40
CA SER A 344 -7.64 -10.52 8.52
C SER A 344 -8.69 -9.47 8.15
N PRO A 345 -8.79 -8.32 8.85
CA PRO A 345 -9.71 -7.27 8.44
C PRO A 345 -9.30 -6.71 7.07
N TYR A 346 -10.25 -6.21 6.29
CA TYR A 346 -9.95 -5.62 4.98
C TYR A 346 -9.03 -4.40 5.09
N LEU A 347 -8.00 -4.34 4.23
CA LEU A 347 -7.16 -3.16 4.01
C LEU A 347 -8.00 -2.03 3.41
N LEU A 348 -7.94 -0.85 4.03
CA LEU A 348 -8.61 0.35 3.54
C LEU A 348 -7.98 0.82 2.22
N ARG A 349 -8.82 1.34 1.33
CA ARG A 349 -8.42 1.96 0.07
C ARG A 349 -8.56 3.48 0.19
N THR A 350 -7.91 4.20 -0.73
CA THR A 350 -7.88 5.67 -0.73
C THR A 350 -8.50 6.22 -2.00
N LYS A 351 -9.36 7.23 -1.90
CA LYS A 351 -9.64 8.13 -3.03
C LYS A 351 -8.57 9.22 -3.07
N ARG A 352 -8.06 9.52 -4.27
CA ARG A 352 -6.94 10.44 -4.47
C ARG A 352 -7.30 11.58 -5.41
N THR A 353 -6.95 12.81 -5.05
CA THR A 353 -6.88 13.93 -6.01
C THR A 353 -5.54 13.88 -6.73
N LYS A 354 -5.49 14.44 -7.94
CA LYS A 354 -4.23 14.67 -8.66
C LYS A 354 -4.04 16.16 -8.86
N ARG A 355 -2.87 16.66 -8.49
CA ARG A 355 -2.45 18.04 -8.74
C ARG A 355 -1.27 18.09 -9.70
N CYS A 356 -1.20 19.13 -10.51
CA CYS A 356 -0.02 19.41 -11.30
C CYS A 356 1.16 19.73 -10.38
N ARG A 357 2.34 19.16 -10.62
CA ARG A 357 3.56 19.46 -9.85
C ARG A 357 4.01 20.92 -10.02
N THR A 358 3.87 21.48 -11.22
CA THR A 358 4.34 22.84 -11.55
C THR A 358 3.45 23.91 -10.91
N CYS A 359 2.14 23.93 -11.21
CA CYS A 359 1.25 25.00 -10.74
C CYS A 359 0.39 24.63 -9.52
N LYS A 360 0.49 23.39 -9.01
CA LYS A 360 -0.32 22.86 -7.88
C LYS A 360 -1.85 22.86 -8.12
N HIS A 361 -2.28 23.19 -9.34
CA HIS A 361 -3.68 23.15 -9.75
C HIS A 361 -4.22 21.72 -9.72
N ILE A 362 -5.48 21.55 -9.31
CA ILE A 362 -6.13 20.25 -9.26
C ILE A 362 -6.55 19.86 -10.68
N VAL A 363 -6.01 18.74 -11.15
CA VAL A 363 -6.29 18.20 -12.49
C VAL A 363 -7.37 17.11 -12.41
N VAL A 364 -7.41 16.36 -11.30
CA VAL A 364 -8.45 15.37 -11.04
C VAL A 364 -8.93 15.49 -9.61
N ARG A 365 -10.25 15.59 -9.45
CA ARG A 365 -10.94 15.60 -8.16
C ARG A 365 -12.08 14.59 -8.17
N PRO A 366 -11.93 13.42 -7.53
CA PRO A 366 -13.04 12.50 -7.34
C PRO A 366 -14.09 13.11 -6.41
N GLU A 367 -15.34 12.65 -6.51
CA GLU A 367 -16.33 12.95 -5.48
C GLU A 367 -15.96 12.26 -4.15
N ALA A 368 -16.18 12.97 -3.04
CA ALA A 368 -15.80 12.50 -1.70
C ALA A 368 -16.59 11.26 -1.28
N LYS A 369 -17.89 11.23 -1.60
CA LYS A 369 -18.79 10.11 -1.29
C LYS A 369 -18.22 8.81 -1.85
N VAL A 370 -18.03 7.79 -1.01
CA VAL A 370 -17.37 6.53 -1.40
C VAL A 370 -18.17 5.75 -2.46
N GLN A 371 -19.49 5.78 -2.38
CA GLN A 371 -20.42 5.02 -3.22
C GLN A 371 -20.42 5.40 -4.70
N THR A 372 -19.91 6.58 -5.04
CA THR A 372 -19.92 7.13 -6.41
C THR A 372 -18.55 7.01 -7.05
N SER A 373 -18.53 6.60 -8.32
CA SER A 373 -17.36 6.59 -9.19
C SER A 373 -17.19 7.90 -9.96
N ARG A 374 -18.09 8.87 -9.77
CA ARG A 374 -18.07 10.14 -10.48
C ARG A 374 -16.92 11.02 -10.01
N PHE A 375 -16.38 11.77 -10.97
CA PHE A 375 -15.42 12.83 -10.73
C PHE A 375 -16.14 14.17 -10.71
N ARG A 376 -15.83 14.99 -9.70
CA ARG A 376 -16.25 16.40 -9.68
C ARG A 376 -15.50 17.20 -10.75
N MET A 377 -14.24 16.84 -10.98
CA MET A 377 -13.38 17.45 -11.99
C MET A 377 -12.44 16.37 -12.54
N LYS A 378 -12.29 16.31 -13.87
CA LYS A 378 -11.39 15.36 -14.53
C LYS A 378 -10.93 15.93 -15.86
N MET A 379 -9.71 16.45 -15.89
CA MET A 379 -9.13 17.08 -17.09
C MET A 379 -8.39 16.04 -17.92
N LEU A 380 -9.13 15.27 -18.72
CA LEU A 380 -8.57 14.23 -19.59
C LEU A 380 -7.84 14.85 -20.78
N ALA A 381 -6.63 14.40 -21.10
CA ALA A 381 -5.93 14.90 -22.30
C ALA A 381 -6.72 14.67 -23.59
N ALA A 382 -7.45 13.55 -23.68
CA ALA A 382 -8.32 13.23 -24.83
C ALA A 382 -9.44 14.26 -25.10
N SER A 383 -9.79 15.11 -24.13
CA SER A 383 -10.79 16.17 -24.32
C SER A 383 -10.20 17.49 -24.81
N TYR A 384 -8.88 17.66 -24.76
CA TYR A 384 -8.19 18.91 -25.10
C TYR A 384 -7.25 18.77 -26.29
N ILE A 385 -6.94 17.54 -26.72
CA ILE A 385 -5.93 17.27 -27.73
C ILE A 385 -6.48 16.34 -28.81
N PRO A 386 -6.23 16.63 -30.10
CA PRO A 386 -6.64 15.76 -31.19
C PRO A 386 -6.12 14.33 -31.02
N THR A 387 -7.01 13.35 -31.18
CA THR A 387 -6.64 11.93 -31.19
C THR A 387 -6.23 11.51 -32.58
N LEU A 388 -5.13 10.76 -32.68
CA LEU A 388 -4.61 10.20 -33.92
C LEU A 388 -4.91 8.70 -33.97
N THR A 389 -5.41 8.19 -35.09
CA THR A 389 -5.60 6.75 -35.29
C THR A 389 -5.13 6.33 -36.67
N ILE A 390 -4.40 5.22 -36.76
CA ILE A 390 -3.84 4.72 -38.02
C ILE A 390 -4.54 3.42 -38.39
N ARG A 391 -4.96 3.31 -39.66
CA ARG A 391 -5.54 2.09 -40.23
C ARG A 391 -4.85 1.74 -41.55
N PRO A 392 -4.57 0.45 -41.83
CA PRO A 392 -4.05 0.06 -43.13
C PRO A 392 -5.08 0.34 -44.22
N LEU A 393 -4.63 0.90 -45.34
CA LEU A 393 -5.44 1.02 -46.54
C LEU A 393 -5.26 -0.29 -47.34
N PRO A 394 -6.32 -1.08 -47.55
CA PRO A 394 -6.20 -2.33 -48.29
C PRO A 394 -5.75 -2.03 -49.73
N SER A 395 -4.63 -2.64 -50.14
CA SER A 395 -4.21 -2.61 -51.54
C SER A 395 -5.19 -3.42 -52.38
N PRO A 396 -5.64 -2.92 -53.55
CA PRO A 396 -6.58 -3.63 -54.42
C PRO A 396 -6.05 -4.96 -54.97
N ALA A 397 -4.74 -5.24 -54.81
CA ALA A 397 -4.10 -6.48 -55.24
C ALA A 397 -4.05 -7.59 -54.16
N ALA A 398 -4.51 -7.33 -52.93
CA ALA A 398 -4.48 -8.31 -51.84
C ALA A 398 -5.84 -9.03 -51.69
N PRO A 399 -5.88 -10.37 -51.64
CA PRO A 399 -7.13 -11.10 -51.48
C PRO A 399 -7.81 -10.76 -50.14
N ALA A 400 -9.13 -10.55 -50.19
CA ALA A 400 -10.01 -10.06 -49.12
C ALA A 400 -10.15 -10.99 -47.88
N ALA A 401 -9.20 -11.88 -47.63
CA ALA A 401 -9.32 -12.99 -46.67
C ALA A 401 -8.57 -12.78 -45.34
N ALA A 402 -8.24 -11.55 -44.95
CA ALA A 402 -7.49 -11.28 -43.71
C ALA A 402 -8.12 -10.18 -42.84
N THR A 403 -9.43 -10.24 -42.58
CA THR A 403 -10.15 -9.35 -41.65
C THR A 403 -9.93 -9.67 -40.16
N GLY A 404 -8.76 -10.18 -39.78
CA GLY A 404 -8.49 -10.50 -38.36
C GLY A 404 -7.10 -11.01 -37.98
N ALA A 405 -6.15 -11.15 -38.91
CA ALA A 405 -4.77 -11.54 -38.60
C ALA A 405 -3.88 -10.30 -38.46
N PRO A 406 -2.89 -10.29 -37.54
CA PRO A 406 -1.85 -9.25 -37.52
C PRO A 406 -1.09 -9.32 -38.86
N GLN A 407 -1.37 -8.38 -39.76
CA GLN A 407 -0.64 -8.25 -41.01
C GLN A 407 0.77 -7.77 -40.70
N PHE A 408 1.71 -8.72 -40.59
CA PHE A 408 3.12 -8.40 -40.59
C PHE A 408 3.48 -7.72 -41.91
N LEU A 409 4.11 -6.55 -41.81
CA LEU A 409 4.57 -5.79 -42.98
C LEU A 409 5.62 -6.60 -43.72
N GLN A 410 5.41 -6.82 -45.01
CA GLN A 410 6.36 -7.55 -45.85
C GLN A 410 7.54 -6.63 -46.24
N PRO A 411 8.81 -7.04 -46.00
CA PRO A 411 9.97 -6.25 -46.39
C PRO A 411 9.99 -5.94 -47.89
N GLY A 412 10.41 -4.74 -48.27
CA GLY A 412 10.55 -4.33 -49.68
C GLY A 412 9.23 -3.97 -50.39
N THR A 413 8.09 -4.01 -49.70
CA THR A 413 6.79 -3.59 -50.24
C THR A 413 6.36 -2.24 -49.64
N THR A 414 5.68 -1.42 -50.44
CA THR A 414 5.12 -0.14 -49.96
C THR A 414 3.74 -0.39 -49.38
N HIS A 415 3.55 -0.07 -48.10
CA HIS A 415 2.26 -0.17 -47.40
C HIS A 415 1.64 1.21 -47.27
N GLN A 416 0.34 1.31 -47.57
CA GLN A 416 -0.41 2.56 -47.44
C GLN A 416 -1.24 2.53 -46.17
N PHE A 417 -1.28 3.67 -45.45
CA PHE A 417 -2.03 3.83 -44.22
C PHE A 417 -2.88 5.09 -44.29
N VAL A 418 -4.06 5.03 -43.69
CA VAL A 418 -4.91 6.19 -43.44
C VAL A 418 -4.71 6.63 -42.00
N LEU A 419 -4.23 7.86 -41.83
CA LEU A 419 -4.18 8.55 -40.55
C LEU A 419 -5.46 9.38 -40.39
N THR A 420 -6.29 9.03 -39.42
CA THR A 420 -7.47 9.81 -39.04
C THR A 420 -7.12 10.68 -37.83
N VAL A 421 -7.39 11.99 -37.95
CA VAL A 421 -7.25 12.95 -36.86
C VAL A 421 -8.64 13.40 -36.42
N ARG A 422 -8.95 13.24 -35.14
CA ARG A 422 -10.23 13.69 -34.56
C ARG A 422 -9.96 14.81 -33.58
N ASN A 423 -10.55 15.97 -33.85
CA ASN A 423 -10.45 17.16 -33.01
C ASN A 423 -11.57 17.17 -31.95
N PRO A 424 -11.25 17.15 -30.64
CA PRO A 424 -12.26 17.28 -29.58
C PRO A 424 -12.65 18.74 -29.28
N LEU A 425 -11.94 19.72 -29.84
CA LEU A 425 -12.15 21.13 -29.54
C LEU A 425 -13.37 21.70 -30.30
N TYR A 426 -13.96 22.76 -29.76
CA TYR A 426 -15.04 23.51 -30.40
C TYR A 426 -14.54 24.50 -31.46
N GLU A 427 -13.23 24.58 -31.65
CA GLU A 427 -12.56 25.46 -32.60
C GLU A 427 -11.88 24.63 -33.70
N ARG A 428 -11.69 25.25 -34.87
CA ARG A 428 -10.96 24.62 -35.97
C ARG A 428 -9.47 24.57 -35.66
N VAL A 429 -8.82 23.47 -36.01
CA VAL A 429 -7.39 23.26 -35.75
C VAL A 429 -6.67 23.02 -37.06
N ARG A 430 -5.58 23.76 -37.28
CA ARG A 430 -4.64 23.48 -38.37
C ARG A 430 -3.59 22.49 -37.86
N VAL A 431 -3.51 21.33 -38.51
CA VAL A 431 -2.58 20.26 -38.15
C VAL A 431 -1.42 20.27 -39.14
N THR A 432 -0.19 20.25 -38.63
CA THR A 432 1.03 20.08 -39.42
C THR A 432 1.74 18.84 -38.94
N LEU A 433 1.93 17.87 -39.83
CA LEU A 433 2.60 16.62 -39.58
C LEU A 433 4.01 16.66 -40.14
N ALA A 434 4.98 16.27 -39.31
CA ALA A 434 6.35 16.00 -39.71
C ALA A 434 6.66 14.53 -39.41
N ALA A 435 7.47 13.92 -40.27
CA ALA A 435 7.97 12.56 -40.07
C ALA A 435 9.47 12.56 -40.33
N ALA A 436 10.22 11.79 -39.54
CA ALA A 436 11.62 11.52 -39.81
C ALA A 436 11.75 10.79 -41.16
N ALA A 437 12.79 11.11 -41.94
CA ALA A 437 13.02 10.52 -43.25
C ALA A 437 13.20 8.99 -43.19
N LYS A 438 13.71 8.49 -42.06
CA LYS A 438 13.86 7.06 -41.75
C LYS A 438 13.31 6.80 -40.35
N THR A 439 12.50 5.76 -40.19
CA THR A 439 12.05 5.35 -38.85
C THR A 439 13.24 4.83 -38.05
N PRO A 440 13.42 5.26 -36.79
CA PRO A 440 14.42 4.67 -35.90
C PRO A 440 14.07 3.21 -35.56
N GLY A 441 15.06 2.42 -35.14
CA GLY A 441 14.89 1.01 -34.80
C GLY A 441 15.61 0.04 -35.75
N ARG A 442 15.43 -1.28 -35.52
CA ARG A 442 16.16 -2.36 -36.24
C ARG A 442 15.85 -2.42 -37.74
N VAL A 443 14.66 -1.97 -38.16
CA VAL A 443 14.23 -1.96 -39.55
C VAL A 443 13.85 -0.51 -39.90
N ALA A 444 14.70 0.13 -40.70
CA ALA A 444 14.46 1.49 -41.15
C ALA A 444 13.46 1.50 -42.31
N HIS A 445 12.34 2.19 -42.15
CA HIS A 445 11.34 2.41 -43.19
C HIS A 445 11.39 3.86 -43.64
N GLY A 446 11.23 4.11 -44.95
CA GLY A 446 11.00 5.46 -45.46
C GLY A 446 9.53 5.83 -45.31
N VAL A 447 9.23 6.96 -44.67
CA VAL A 447 7.86 7.44 -44.48
C VAL A 447 7.61 8.63 -45.39
N THR A 448 6.57 8.58 -46.20
CA THR A 448 6.14 9.71 -47.05
C THR A 448 4.75 10.17 -46.65
N LEU A 449 4.61 11.45 -46.32
CA LEU A 449 3.34 12.08 -45.99
C LEU A 449 2.76 12.74 -47.25
N LEU A 450 1.60 12.27 -47.72
CA LEU A 450 0.97 12.82 -48.93
C LEU A 450 0.36 14.21 -48.70
N CYS A 451 -0.16 14.46 -47.49
CA CYS A 451 -0.77 15.73 -47.10
C CYS A 451 -0.27 16.11 -45.70
N PRO A 452 0.85 16.87 -45.60
CA PRO A 452 1.45 17.21 -44.31
C PRO A 452 0.70 18.32 -43.57
N GLN A 453 -0.08 19.15 -44.28
CA GLN A 453 -0.83 20.27 -43.69
C GLN A 453 -2.30 20.17 -44.10
N PHE A 454 -3.19 20.14 -43.11
CA PHE A 454 -4.63 20.14 -43.34
C PHE A 454 -5.36 20.78 -42.14
N GLU A 455 -6.60 21.18 -42.36
CA GLU A 455 -7.46 21.76 -41.33
C GLU A 455 -8.52 20.75 -40.90
N VAL A 456 -8.72 20.64 -39.58
CA VAL A 456 -9.74 19.79 -38.98
C VAL A 456 -10.85 20.68 -38.43
N GLY A 457 -12.08 20.38 -38.81
CA GLY A 457 -13.28 21.08 -38.36
C GLY A 457 -13.46 21.06 -36.83
N ALA A 458 -14.40 21.86 -36.35
CA ALA A 458 -14.79 21.86 -34.94
C ALA A 458 -15.55 20.57 -34.58
N SER A 459 -15.52 20.15 -33.31
CA SER A 459 -16.18 18.90 -32.88
C SER A 459 -17.68 18.85 -33.14
N ARG A 460 -18.37 19.98 -33.39
CA ARG A 460 -19.80 20.02 -33.73
C ARG A 460 -20.07 19.78 -35.22
N GLU A 461 -19.04 19.85 -36.06
CA GLU A 461 -19.09 19.65 -37.50
C GLU A 461 -18.80 18.19 -37.92
N ALA A 462 -18.51 17.30 -36.95
CA ALA A 462 -18.06 15.91 -37.15
C ALA A 462 -19.12 14.86 -36.81
#